data_AF-A0A0C2G1S4-F1
#
_entry.id   AF-A0A0C2G1S4-F1
#
_cell.length_a   1.000
_cell.length_b   1.000
_cell.length_c   1.000
_cell.angle_alpha   90.00
_cell.angle_beta   90.00
_cell.angle_gamma   90.00
#
_symmetry.space_group_name_H-M   'P 1'
#
loop_
_entity.id
_entity.type
_entity.pdbx_description
1 polymer ?
#
loop_
_entity_poly.entity_id
_entity_poly.type
_entity_poly.pdbx_seq_one_letter_code
_entity_poly.pdbx_strand_id
1 'polypeptide(L)'
;MQEHQERFNALLVDLVKSAEANWHETRRILRKDERYAECDLLDKEKKESAFNEHIRNLEKKRRDAFFAVLDEHPKITTQTRWKEARRIIQDEEETFSKVASNSERKVERDYRDWQELRHDNAVREFKDLLKETKIITYKSKRMIEENEQHLKDILAVLENDKRWMRMSENHASERDRILDEYIEVLHRKGTPPPPTQQERERRRKETA
;
A
#
# COMPACT_ATOMS: atom_id res chain seq x y z
N MET A 1 6.75 31.65 -15.33
CA MET A 1 6.57 31.00 -14.02
C MET A 1 6.72 29.49 -14.09
N GLN A 2 5.92 28.77 -14.89
CA GLN A 2 6.01 27.31 -15.01
C GLN A 2 7.37 26.80 -15.51
N GLU A 3 7.91 27.41 -16.56
CA GLU A 3 9.22 27.03 -17.13
C GLU A 3 10.37 27.17 -16.10
N HIS A 4 10.36 28.21 -15.26
CA HIS A 4 11.35 28.38 -14.19
C HIS A 4 11.20 27.30 -13.11
N GLN A 5 9.97 26.85 -12.83
CA GLN A 5 9.71 25.74 -11.91
C GLN A 5 10.26 24.42 -12.45
N GLU A 6 10.06 24.14 -13.73
CA GLU A 6 10.56 22.94 -14.39
C GLU A 6 12.10 22.93 -14.42
N ARG A 7 12.73 24.06 -14.76
CA ARG A 7 14.20 24.21 -14.70
C ARG A 7 14.75 24.00 -13.28
N PHE A 8 14.10 24.58 -12.27
CA PHE A 8 14.50 24.39 -10.88
C PHE A 8 14.34 22.94 -10.43
N ASN A 9 13.25 22.26 -10.83
CA ASN A 9 13.04 20.85 -10.54
C ASN A 9 14.10 19.97 -11.22
N ALA A 10 14.48 20.26 -12.46
CA ALA A 10 15.57 19.57 -13.15
C ALA A 10 16.90 19.73 -12.39
N LEU A 11 17.19 20.96 -11.92
CA LEU A 11 18.38 21.23 -11.11
C LEU A 11 18.37 20.42 -9.80
N LEU A 12 17.22 20.31 -9.12
CA LEU A 12 17.06 19.48 -7.94
C LEU A 12 17.28 18.00 -8.24
N VAL A 13 16.73 17.49 -9.34
CA VAL A 13 16.95 16.12 -9.78
C VAL A 13 18.44 15.86 -10.00
N ASP A 14 19.18 16.78 -10.61
CA ASP A 14 20.59 16.63 -10.93
C ASP A 14 21.49 16.70 -9.69
N LEU A 15 21.27 17.69 -8.81
CA LEU A 15 22.19 18.01 -7.72
C LEU A 15 21.78 17.44 -6.36
N VAL A 16 20.52 17.04 -6.19
CA VAL A 16 19.98 16.53 -4.92
C VAL A 16 19.55 15.08 -5.10
N LYS A 17 20.46 14.15 -4.80
CA LYS A 17 20.22 12.71 -4.91
C LYS A 17 19.81 12.04 -3.60
N SER A 18 20.02 12.69 -2.46
CA SER A 18 19.73 12.16 -1.13
C SER A 18 18.49 12.81 -0.52
N ALA A 19 17.61 11.98 0.03
CA ALA A 19 16.44 12.43 0.80
C ALA A 19 16.82 13.03 2.18
N GLU A 20 18.08 12.87 2.62
CA GLU A 20 18.58 13.46 3.86
C GLU A 20 19.18 14.86 3.64
N ALA A 21 19.10 15.41 2.43
CA ALA A 21 19.62 16.74 2.13
C ALA A 21 18.84 17.81 2.91
N ASN A 22 19.56 18.83 3.39
CA ASN A 22 18.98 19.96 4.12
C ASN A 22 18.91 21.21 3.23
N TRP A 23 17.78 21.92 3.26
CA TRP A 23 17.53 23.06 2.38
C TRP A 23 18.63 24.12 2.45
N HIS A 24 19.12 24.45 3.65
CA HIS A 24 20.13 25.50 3.82
C HIS A 24 21.45 25.17 3.12
N GLU A 25 21.88 23.91 3.22
CA GLU A 25 23.12 23.43 2.60
C GLU A 25 22.93 23.24 1.09
N THR A 26 21.83 22.60 0.70
CA THR A 26 21.46 22.43 -0.70
C THR A 26 21.39 23.78 -1.41
N ARG A 27 20.73 24.78 -0.83
CA ARG A 27 20.63 26.13 -1.42
C ARG A 27 22.00 26.76 -1.67
N ARG A 28 23.00 26.52 -0.81
CA ARG A 28 24.37 27.01 -1.01
C ARG A 28 25.04 26.33 -2.21
N ILE A 29 24.78 25.04 -2.41
CA ILE A 29 25.29 24.28 -3.56
C ILE A 29 24.59 24.74 -4.84
N LEU A 30 23.26 24.81 -4.83
CA LEU A 30 22.45 25.22 -5.98
C LEU A 30 22.87 26.60 -6.51
N ARG A 31 23.15 27.56 -5.62
CA ARG A 31 23.60 28.92 -5.99
C ARG A 31 24.94 28.98 -6.74
N LYS A 32 25.75 27.92 -6.70
CA LYS A 32 27.01 27.85 -7.45
C LYS A 32 26.80 27.36 -8.89
N ASP A 33 25.65 26.77 -9.18
CA ASP A 33 25.28 26.32 -10.53
C ASP A 33 24.70 27.50 -11.31
N GLU A 34 25.22 27.75 -12.52
CA GLU A 34 24.80 28.87 -13.36
C GLU A 34 23.29 28.83 -13.68
N ARG A 35 22.71 27.63 -13.79
CA ARG A 35 21.28 27.42 -14.07
C ARG A 35 20.38 27.92 -12.95
N TYR A 36 20.91 28.13 -11.73
CA TYR A 36 20.12 28.66 -10.63
C TYR A 36 19.69 30.11 -10.85
N ALA A 37 20.51 30.91 -11.53
CA ALA A 37 20.18 32.30 -11.89
C ALA A 37 19.02 32.37 -12.89
N GLU A 38 18.88 31.35 -13.75
CA GLU A 38 17.74 31.23 -14.65
C GLU A 38 16.41 31.00 -13.93
N CYS A 39 16.42 30.73 -12.61
CA CYS A 39 15.23 30.48 -11.81
C CYS A 39 14.81 31.68 -10.94
N ASP A 40 15.26 32.90 -11.25
CA ASP A 40 15.07 34.09 -10.40
C ASP A 40 13.63 34.60 -10.28
N LEU A 41 12.72 34.19 -11.18
CA LEU A 41 11.29 34.47 -11.02
C LEU A 41 10.60 33.63 -9.91
N LEU A 42 11.27 32.59 -9.41
CA LEU A 42 10.80 31.87 -8.23
C LEU A 42 11.34 32.55 -6.98
N ASP A 43 10.43 33.03 -6.15
CA ASP A 43 10.77 33.51 -4.81
C ASP A 43 11.36 32.38 -3.93
N LYS A 44 11.91 32.79 -2.78
CA LYS A 44 12.57 31.86 -1.86
C LYS A 44 11.62 30.75 -1.39
N GLU A 45 10.36 31.08 -1.11
CA GLU A 45 9.38 30.13 -0.56
C GLU A 45 9.01 29.06 -1.58
N LYS A 46 8.81 29.43 -2.85
CA LYS A 46 8.56 28.48 -3.93
C LYS A 46 9.72 27.54 -4.16
N LYS A 47 10.96 28.05 -4.15
CA LYS A 47 12.16 27.20 -4.27
C LYS A 47 12.29 26.23 -3.09
N GLU A 48 12.00 26.67 -1.87
CA GLU A 48 12.02 25.81 -0.68
C GLU A 48 10.90 24.76 -0.70
N SER A 49 9.69 25.15 -1.13
CA SER A 49 8.57 24.24 -1.31
C SER A 49 8.86 23.14 -2.32
N ALA A 50 9.42 23.52 -3.49
CA ALA A 50 9.83 22.59 -4.53
C ALA A 50 10.94 21.64 -4.06
N PHE A 51 11.90 22.14 -3.28
CA PHE A 51 12.90 21.31 -2.64
C PHE A 51 12.26 20.28 -1.70
N ASN A 52 11.36 20.71 -0.81
CA ASN A 52 10.68 19.81 0.13
C ASN A 52 9.81 18.76 -0.58
N GLU A 53 9.19 19.10 -1.70
CA GLU A 53 8.47 18.15 -2.56
C GLU A 53 9.43 17.15 -3.19
N HIS A 54 10.56 17.61 -3.72
CA HIS A 54 11.59 16.73 -4.27
C HIS A 54 12.14 15.74 -3.23
N ILE A 55 12.42 16.20 -2.00
CA ILE A 55 12.84 15.33 -0.89
C ILE A 55 11.78 14.28 -0.56
N ARG A 56 10.50 14.67 -0.50
CA ARG A 56 9.40 13.71 -0.30
C ARG A 56 9.32 12.67 -1.41
N ASN A 57 9.56 13.08 -2.67
CA ASN A 57 9.57 12.17 -3.81
C ASN A 57 10.76 11.21 -3.77
N LEU A 58 11.95 11.67 -3.36
CA LEU A 58 13.11 10.80 -3.14
C LEU A 58 12.84 9.79 -2.02
N GLU A 59 12.27 10.23 -0.90
CA GLU A 59 11.90 9.36 0.22
C GLU A 59 10.91 8.28 -0.21
N LYS A 60 9.88 8.67 -0.96
CA LYS A 60 8.89 7.75 -1.52
C LYS A 60 9.54 6.73 -2.45
N LYS A 61 10.35 7.16 -3.41
CA LYS A 61 11.05 6.26 -4.35
C LYS A 61 11.96 5.28 -3.62
N ARG A 62 12.71 5.75 -2.63
CA ARG A 62 13.56 4.89 -1.79
C ARG A 62 12.73 3.84 -1.07
N ARG A 63 11.65 4.26 -0.41
CA ARG A 63 10.76 3.36 0.33
C ARG A 63 10.09 2.33 -0.58
N ASP A 64 9.62 2.74 -1.74
CA ASP A 64 9.02 1.83 -2.73
C ASP A 64 10.05 0.78 -3.20
N ALA A 65 11.31 1.18 -3.42
CA ALA A 65 12.40 0.25 -3.74
C ALA A 65 12.74 -0.69 -2.58
N PHE A 66 12.74 -0.18 -1.33
CA PHE A 66 12.93 -1.01 -0.14
C PHE A 66 11.83 -2.07 -0.03
N PHE A 67 10.57 -1.70 -0.27
CA PHE A 67 9.44 -2.63 -0.22
C PHE A 67 9.55 -3.70 -1.30
N ALA A 68 9.95 -3.32 -2.52
CA ALA A 68 10.16 -4.28 -3.61
C ALA A 68 11.25 -5.31 -3.25
N VAL A 69 12.36 -4.85 -2.66
CA VAL A 69 13.42 -5.76 -2.18
C VAL A 69 12.89 -6.70 -1.10
N LEU A 70 12.09 -6.21 -0.15
CA LEU A 70 11.48 -7.06 0.88
C LEU A 70 10.50 -8.10 0.30
N ASP A 71 9.71 -7.73 -0.71
CA ASP A 71 8.77 -8.64 -1.37
C ASP A 71 9.48 -9.79 -2.10
N GLU A 72 10.66 -9.55 -2.65
CA GLU A 72 11.46 -10.54 -3.38
C GLU A 72 12.42 -11.33 -2.47
N HIS A 73 12.56 -10.92 -1.20
CA HIS A 73 13.56 -11.47 -0.32
C HIS A 73 13.18 -12.88 0.21
N PRO A 74 14.00 -13.92 -0.01
CA PRO A 74 13.62 -15.30 0.27
C PRO A 74 13.47 -15.63 1.77
N LYS A 75 14.15 -14.87 2.65
CA LYS A 75 14.15 -15.10 4.10
C LYS A 75 13.25 -14.15 4.90
N ILE A 76 12.77 -13.07 4.28
CA ILE A 76 11.97 -12.06 4.97
C ILE A 76 10.54 -12.21 4.49
N THR A 77 9.63 -12.48 5.41
CA THR A 77 8.20 -12.56 5.14
C THR A 77 7.48 -11.51 5.97
N THR A 78 6.19 -11.29 5.70
CA THR A 78 5.36 -10.37 6.50
C THR A 78 5.20 -10.84 7.95
N GLN A 79 5.57 -12.09 8.27
CA GLN A 79 5.55 -12.65 9.63
C GLN A 79 6.91 -12.55 10.34
N THR A 80 7.99 -12.22 9.62
CA THR A 80 9.32 -12.06 10.21
C THR A 80 9.29 -10.92 11.24
N ARG A 81 9.82 -11.17 12.43
CA ARG A 81 9.88 -10.14 13.47
C ARG A 81 10.98 -9.14 13.14
N TRP A 82 10.76 -7.87 13.48
CA TRP A 82 11.74 -6.80 13.25
C TRP A 82 13.16 -7.16 13.69
N LYS A 83 13.35 -7.76 14.87
CA LYS A 83 14.69 -8.14 15.37
C LYS A 83 15.45 -9.06 14.41
N GLU A 84 14.75 -9.98 13.77
CA GLU A 84 15.34 -10.93 12.81
C GLU A 84 15.52 -10.28 11.43
N ALA A 85 14.48 -9.59 10.94
CA ALA A 85 14.56 -8.85 9.68
C ALA A 85 15.70 -7.82 9.71
N ARG A 86 15.86 -7.09 10.81
CA ARG A 86 16.97 -6.17 11.06
C ARG A 86 18.33 -6.85 10.93
N ARG A 87 18.49 -8.06 11.47
CA ARG A 87 19.75 -8.81 11.35
C ARG A 87 20.05 -9.12 9.89
N ILE A 88 19.05 -9.63 9.15
CA ILE A 88 19.19 -9.95 7.73
C ILE A 88 19.52 -8.69 6.91
N ILE A 89 18.81 -7.58 7.16
CA ILE A 89 19.05 -6.29 6.49
C ILE A 89 20.47 -5.77 6.74
N GLN A 90 21.02 -6.00 7.93
CA GLN A 90 22.39 -5.61 8.29
C GLN A 90 23.44 -6.55 7.68
N ASP A 91 23.18 -7.85 7.66
CA ASP A 91 24.10 -8.86 7.14
C ASP A 91 24.20 -8.83 5.60
N GLU A 92 23.12 -8.42 4.90
CA GLU A 92 23.02 -8.38 3.44
C GLU A 92 23.17 -6.95 2.89
N GLU A 93 24.28 -6.28 3.23
CA GLU A 93 24.56 -4.87 2.90
C GLU A 93 24.47 -4.55 1.39
N GLU A 94 24.93 -5.46 0.52
CA GLU A 94 24.90 -5.27 -0.94
C GLU A 94 23.47 -5.06 -1.47
N THR A 95 22.50 -5.75 -0.86
CA THR A 95 21.08 -5.70 -1.21
C THR A 95 20.41 -4.45 -0.65
N PHE A 96 20.68 -4.12 0.62
CA PHE A 96 19.90 -3.12 1.35
C PHE A 96 20.51 -1.72 1.42
N SER A 97 21.84 -1.56 1.31
CA SER A 97 22.52 -0.26 1.53
C SER A 97 22.02 0.88 0.65
N LYS A 98 21.52 0.58 -0.55
CA LYS A 98 21.01 1.59 -1.51
C LYS A 98 19.54 1.97 -1.30
N VAL A 99 18.77 1.12 -0.60
CA VAL A 99 17.31 1.26 -0.47
C VAL A 99 16.86 1.46 0.97
N ALA A 100 17.65 1.02 1.95
CA ALA A 100 17.40 1.29 3.35
C ALA A 100 17.73 2.75 3.68
N SER A 101 16.99 3.33 4.61
CA SER A 101 17.37 4.61 5.21
C SER A 101 18.63 4.46 6.07
N ASN A 102 19.46 5.50 6.12
CA ASN A 102 20.58 5.58 7.06
C ASN A 102 20.12 5.67 8.53
N SER A 103 18.83 5.96 8.78
CA SER A 103 18.25 5.97 10.11
C SER A 103 17.57 4.65 10.40
N GLU A 104 18.13 3.87 11.33
CA GLU A 104 17.54 2.61 11.79
C GLU A 104 16.07 2.76 12.24
N ARG A 105 15.74 3.87 12.92
CA ARG A 105 14.36 4.17 13.33
C ARG A 105 13.43 4.35 12.13
N LYS A 106 13.91 4.93 11.03
CA LYS A 106 13.14 5.05 9.79
C LYS A 106 13.00 3.68 9.11
N VAL A 107 14.05 2.86 9.08
CA VAL A 107 13.98 1.50 8.52
C VAL A 107 12.98 0.64 9.29
N GLU A 108 12.97 0.69 10.63
CA GLU A 108 11.98 -0.04 11.43
C GLU A 108 10.55 0.42 11.11
N ARG A 109 10.33 1.73 10.94
CA ARG A 109 9.03 2.26 10.55
C ARG A 109 8.63 1.79 9.16
N ASP A 110 9.50 1.97 8.16
CA ASP A 110 9.27 1.53 6.79
C ASP A 110 8.96 0.02 6.74
N TYR A 111 9.67 -0.80 7.52
CA TYR A 111 9.40 -2.22 7.62
C TYR A 111 8.01 -2.54 8.17
N ARG A 112 7.57 -1.85 9.23
CA ARG A 112 6.22 -2.02 9.79
C ARG A 112 5.14 -1.58 8.79
N ASP A 113 5.35 -0.45 8.14
CA ASP A 113 4.45 0.06 7.09
C ASP A 113 4.33 -0.95 5.93
N TRP A 114 5.43 -1.62 5.56
CA TRP A 114 5.42 -2.70 4.58
C TRP A 114 4.58 -3.89 5.05
N GLN A 115 4.76 -4.36 6.29
CA GLN A 115 3.97 -5.46 6.84
C GLN A 115 2.47 -5.14 6.82
N GLU A 116 2.10 -3.96 7.32
CA GLU A 116 0.71 -3.49 7.37
C GLU A 116 0.10 -3.36 5.97
N LEU A 117 0.82 -2.75 5.02
CA LEU A 117 0.33 -2.60 3.66
C LEU A 117 0.10 -3.95 2.96
N ARG A 118 0.94 -4.96 3.22
CA ARG A 118 0.79 -6.30 2.62
C ARG A 118 -0.36 -7.07 3.28
N HIS A 119 -0.54 -6.89 4.58
CA HIS A 119 -1.69 -7.44 5.31
C HIS A 119 -3.00 -6.83 4.79
N ASP A 120 -3.10 -5.50 4.73
CA ASP A 120 -4.29 -4.80 4.23
C ASP A 120 -4.65 -5.19 2.80
N ASN A 121 -3.64 -5.34 1.93
CA ASN A 121 -3.85 -5.80 0.57
C ASN A 121 -4.35 -7.24 0.51
N ALA A 122 -3.79 -8.15 1.32
CA ALA A 122 -4.26 -9.53 1.39
C ALA A 122 -5.72 -9.61 1.88
N VAL A 123 -6.08 -8.82 2.89
CA VAL A 123 -7.45 -8.74 3.41
C VAL A 123 -8.41 -8.18 2.35
N ARG A 124 -8.01 -7.13 1.64
CA ARG A 124 -8.80 -6.53 0.55
C ARG A 124 -9.04 -7.52 -0.58
N GLU A 125 -7.97 -8.16 -1.07
CA GLU A 125 -8.05 -9.18 -2.12
C GLU A 125 -8.92 -10.35 -1.70
N PHE A 126 -8.82 -10.80 -0.45
CA PHE A 126 -9.69 -11.85 0.08
C PHE A 126 -11.16 -11.43 0.14
N LYS A 127 -11.45 -10.20 0.58
CA LYS A 127 -12.82 -9.67 0.53
C LYS A 127 -13.37 -9.57 -0.89
N ASP A 128 -12.52 -9.27 -1.88
CA ASP A 128 -12.92 -9.26 -3.29
C ASP A 128 -13.19 -10.67 -3.82
N LEU A 129 -12.38 -11.67 -3.44
CA LEU A 129 -12.68 -13.09 -3.70
C LEU A 129 -14.07 -13.46 -3.19
N LEU A 130 -14.40 -13.13 -1.93
CA LEU A 130 -15.72 -13.45 -1.36
C LEU A 130 -16.89 -12.81 -2.13
N LYS A 131 -16.70 -11.62 -2.73
CA LYS A 131 -17.70 -10.97 -3.60
C LYS A 131 -17.82 -11.64 -4.97
N GLU A 132 -16.73 -12.20 -5.46
CA GLU A 132 -16.67 -12.93 -6.73
C GLU A 132 -17.29 -14.33 -6.60
N THR A 133 -17.20 -14.96 -5.43
CA THR A 133 -17.73 -16.31 -5.14
C THR A 133 -19.26 -16.34 -5.05
N LYS A 134 -19.93 -16.58 -6.19
CA LYS A 134 -21.40 -16.46 -6.32
C LYS A 134 -22.23 -17.48 -5.55
N ILE A 135 -21.64 -18.61 -5.13
CA ILE A 135 -22.33 -19.57 -4.25
C ILE A 135 -22.58 -19.00 -2.85
N ILE A 136 -21.83 -17.96 -2.44
CA ILE A 136 -22.08 -17.23 -1.20
C ILE A 136 -23.18 -16.20 -1.42
N THR A 137 -24.32 -16.36 -0.74
CA THR A 137 -25.50 -15.49 -0.88
C THR A 137 -26.11 -15.18 0.49
N TYR A 138 -27.14 -14.32 0.52
CA TYR A 138 -27.90 -14.03 1.75
C TYR A 138 -28.57 -15.27 2.39
N LYS A 139 -28.75 -16.35 1.62
CA LYS A 139 -29.28 -17.63 2.11
C LYS A 139 -28.21 -18.51 2.75
N SER A 140 -26.93 -18.25 2.49
CA SER A 140 -25.82 -19.13 2.92
C SER A 140 -25.85 -19.41 4.40
N LYS A 141 -26.10 -18.41 5.26
CA LYS A 141 -26.19 -18.61 6.71
C LYS A 141 -27.18 -19.72 7.08
N ARG A 142 -28.43 -19.57 6.61
CA ARG A 142 -29.49 -20.56 6.86
C ARG A 142 -29.14 -21.93 6.26
N MET A 143 -28.59 -21.95 5.05
CA MET A 143 -28.21 -23.20 4.40
C MET A 143 -27.12 -23.94 5.17
N ILE A 144 -26.17 -23.22 5.79
CA ILE A 144 -25.11 -23.81 6.61
C ILE A 144 -25.67 -24.34 7.94
N GLU A 145 -26.57 -23.58 8.58
CA GLU A 145 -27.25 -24.02 9.82
C GLU A 145 -28.13 -25.26 9.60
N GLU A 146 -28.75 -25.37 8.42
CA GLU A 146 -29.58 -26.51 8.04
C GLU A 146 -28.74 -27.71 7.55
N ASN A 147 -27.63 -27.46 6.84
CA ASN A 147 -26.76 -28.48 6.24
C ASN A 147 -25.32 -27.97 6.02
N GLU A 148 -24.35 -28.59 6.71
CA GLU A 148 -22.93 -28.26 6.57
C GLU A 148 -22.36 -28.41 5.14
N GLN A 149 -23.04 -29.14 4.25
CA GLN A 149 -22.60 -29.31 2.87
C GLN A 149 -22.41 -27.97 2.14
N HIS A 150 -23.25 -26.96 2.43
CA HIS A 150 -23.11 -25.65 1.78
C HIS A 150 -21.80 -24.96 2.15
N LEU A 151 -21.35 -25.09 3.40
CA LEU A 151 -20.05 -24.56 3.82
C LEU A 151 -18.91 -25.30 3.11
N LYS A 152 -19.00 -26.63 3.00
CA LYS A 152 -18.00 -27.45 2.28
C LYS A 152 -17.88 -27.04 0.82
N ASP A 153 -19.01 -26.79 0.15
CA ASP A 153 -19.03 -26.35 -1.24
C ASP A 153 -18.42 -24.95 -1.41
N ILE A 154 -18.68 -24.03 -0.48
CA ILE A 154 -18.03 -22.70 -0.44
C ILE A 154 -16.52 -22.86 -0.29
N LEU A 155 -16.06 -23.65 0.70
CA LEU A 155 -14.64 -23.86 0.96
C LEU A 155 -13.94 -24.51 -0.23
N ALA A 156 -14.57 -25.50 -0.88
CA ALA A 156 -14.02 -26.13 -2.08
C ALA A 156 -13.78 -25.15 -3.23
N VAL A 157 -14.61 -24.11 -3.36
CA VAL A 157 -14.37 -23.04 -4.35
C VAL A 157 -13.23 -22.12 -3.89
N LEU A 158 -13.22 -21.71 -2.63
CA LEU A 158 -12.24 -20.76 -2.10
C LEU A 158 -10.83 -21.34 -2.06
N GLU A 159 -10.67 -22.62 -1.69
CA GLU A 159 -9.38 -23.32 -1.56
C GLU A 159 -8.58 -23.39 -2.87
N ASN A 160 -9.26 -23.25 -4.02
CA ASN A 160 -8.61 -23.22 -5.32
C ASN A 160 -8.09 -21.83 -5.72
N ASP A 161 -8.38 -20.77 -4.96
CA ASP A 161 -7.94 -19.41 -5.24
C ASP A 161 -6.67 -19.04 -4.47
N LYS A 162 -5.70 -18.42 -5.16
CA LYS A 162 -4.42 -18.02 -4.57
C LYS A 162 -4.58 -17.03 -3.40
N ARG A 163 -5.62 -16.19 -3.42
CA ARG A 163 -5.91 -15.20 -2.35
C ARG A 163 -6.35 -15.90 -1.06
N TRP A 164 -7.07 -17.01 -1.16
CA TRP A 164 -7.37 -17.87 -0.01
C TRP A 164 -6.09 -18.48 0.56
N MET A 165 -5.26 -19.08 -0.29
CA MET A 165 -4.01 -19.73 0.16
C MET A 165 -3.09 -18.75 0.90
N ARG A 166 -2.89 -17.54 0.36
CA ARG A 166 -2.09 -16.49 1.01
C ARG A 166 -2.60 -16.11 2.41
N MET A 167 -3.92 -15.95 2.56
CA MET A 167 -4.54 -15.68 3.87
C MET A 167 -4.44 -16.88 4.80
N SER A 168 -4.48 -18.11 4.27
CA SER A 168 -4.43 -19.35 5.04
C SER A 168 -3.05 -19.57 5.68
N GLU A 169 -1.98 -19.29 4.94
CA GLU A 169 -0.60 -19.48 5.41
C GLU A 169 -0.24 -18.57 6.58
N ASN A 170 -0.77 -17.34 6.58
CA ASN A 170 -0.30 -16.28 7.47
C ASN A 170 -1.36 -15.82 8.49
N HIS A 171 -2.65 -15.99 8.18
CA HIS A 171 -3.76 -15.35 8.90
C HIS A 171 -5.03 -16.23 8.95
N ALA A 172 -4.90 -17.55 9.09
CA ALA A 172 -6.04 -18.49 9.01
C ALA A 172 -7.23 -18.12 9.91
N SER A 173 -6.99 -17.77 11.18
CA SER A 173 -8.06 -17.38 12.11
C SER A 173 -8.72 -16.05 11.75
N GLU A 174 -8.03 -15.15 11.06
CA GLU A 174 -8.62 -13.91 10.56
C GLU A 174 -9.42 -14.16 9.28
N ARG A 175 -8.90 -14.99 8.37
CA ARG A 175 -9.61 -15.46 7.17
C ARG A 175 -10.97 -16.03 7.53
N ASP A 176 -11.02 -16.94 8.51
CA ASP A 176 -12.28 -17.59 8.93
C ASP A 176 -13.26 -16.56 9.49
N ARG A 177 -12.78 -15.66 10.36
CA ARG A 177 -13.59 -14.56 10.89
C ARG A 177 -14.15 -13.64 9.79
N ILE A 178 -13.35 -13.30 8.78
CA ILE A 178 -13.79 -12.46 7.66
C ILE A 178 -14.85 -13.19 6.80
N LEU A 179 -14.69 -14.49 6.58
CA LEU A 179 -15.67 -15.30 5.85
C LEU A 179 -17.01 -15.34 6.61
N ASP A 180 -16.97 -15.63 7.91
CA ASP A 180 -18.15 -15.66 8.77
C ASP A 180 -18.86 -14.30 8.80
N GLU A 181 -18.11 -13.22 9.01
CA GLU A 181 -18.64 -11.86 9.00
C GLU A 181 -19.28 -11.50 7.64
N TYR A 182 -18.66 -11.90 6.54
CA TYR A 182 -19.20 -11.66 5.21
C TYR A 182 -20.55 -12.38 5.00
N ILE A 183 -20.66 -13.64 5.42
CA ILE A 183 -21.92 -14.41 5.37
C ILE A 183 -22.99 -13.75 6.23
N GLU A 184 -22.65 -13.30 7.44
CA GLU A 184 -23.56 -12.58 8.33
C GLU A 184 -24.06 -11.26 7.72
N VAL A 185 -23.16 -10.48 7.11
CA VAL A 185 -23.52 -9.21 6.45
C VAL A 185 -24.49 -9.45 5.29
N LEU A 186 -24.24 -10.48 4.47
CA LEU A 186 -25.16 -10.84 3.38
C LEU A 186 -26.51 -11.28 3.92
N HIS A 187 -26.53 -12.09 4.97
CA HIS A 187 -27.76 -12.55 5.60
C HIS A 187 -28.61 -11.40 6.13
N ARG A 188 -28.00 -10.44 6.84
CA ARG A 188 -28.67 -9.24 7.35
C ARG A 188 -29.20 -8.33 6.24
N LYS A 189 -28.47 -8.21 5.11
CA LYS A 189 -28.92 -7.44 3.94
C LYS A 189 -30.12 -8.07 3.25
N GLY A 190 -30.28 -9.39 3.36
CA GLY A 190 -31.37 -10.13 2.71
C GLY A 190 -31.26 -10.12 1.19
N THR A 191 -32.41 -10.25 0.51
CA THR A 191 -32.43 -10.29 -0.95
C THR A 191 -31.93 -8.96 -1.52
N PRO A 192 -30.95 -8.96 -2.45
CA PRO A 192 -30.52 -7.72 -3.09
C PRO A 192 -31.72 -7.04 -3.75
N PRO A 193 -31.89 -5.71 -3.57
CA PRO A 193 -33.04 -4.99 -4.09
C PRO A 193 -33.10 -5.15 -5.62
N PRO A 194 -34.31 -5.27 -6.20
CA PRO A 194 -34.47 -5.44 -7.64
C PRO A 194 -33.83 -4.27 -8.42
N PRO A 195 -33.41 -4.49 -9.68
CA PRO A 195 -32.74 -3.47 -10.49
C PRO A 195 -33.51 -2.14 -10.56
N THR A 196 -34.84 -2.22 -10.61
CA THR A 196 -35.76 -1.07 -10.63
C THR A 196 -35.75 -0.26 -9.33
N GLN A 197 -35.50 -0.88 -8.18
CA GLN A 197 -35.36 -0.17 -6.90
C GLN A 197 -33.97 0.46 -6.77
N GLN A 198 -32.92 -0.23 -7.22
CA GLN A 198 -31.56 0.31 -7.26
C GLN A 198 -31.45 1.56 -8.17
N GLU A 199 -32.14 1.53 -9.32
CA GLU A 199 -32.14 2.65 -10.26
C GLU A 199 -32.89 3.88 -9.69
N ARG A 200 -33.98 3.66 -8.95
CA ARG A 200 -34.68 4.72 -8.21
C ARG A 200 -33.81 5.35 -7.12
N GLU A 201 -33.03 4.54 -6.39
CA GLU A 201 -32.12 5.03 -5.36
C GLU A 201 -30.90 5.78 -5.92
N ARG A 202 -30.33 5.32 -7.04
CA ARG A 202 -29.27 6.04 -7.76
C ARG A 202 -29.73 7.43 -8.19
N ARG A 203 -30.90 7.52 -8.85
CA ARG A 203 -31.47 8.81 -9.28
C ARG A 203 -31.70 9.76 -8.10
N ARG A 204 -32.16 9.25 -6.95
CA ARG A 204 -32.34 10.07 -5.74
C ARG A 204 -31.03 10.66 -5.21
N LYS A 205 -29.93 9.91 -5.27
CA LYS A 205 -28.60 10.37 -4.83
C LYS A 205 -27.96 11.36 -5.80
N GLU A 206 -28.31 11.32 -7.08
CA GLU A 206 -27.82 12.28 -8.09
C GLU A 206 -28.55 13.62 -8.03
N THR A 207 -29.75 13.65 -7.46
CA THR A 207 -30.57 14.87 -7.27
C THR A 207 -30.41 15.54 -5.90
N ALA A 208 -29.60 14.97 -5.00
CA ALA A 208 -29.36 15.46 -3.64
C ALA A 208 -27.93 16.00 -3.53
#